data_AF-A0AAV0J162-F1
#
_entry.id   AF-A0AAV0J162-F1
#
_cell.length_a   1.000
_cell.length_b   1.000
_cell.length_c   1.000
_cell.angle_alpha   90.00
_cell.angle_beta   90.00
_cell.angle_gamma   90.00
#
_symmetry.space_group_name_H-M   'P 1'
#
loop_
_entity.id
_entity.type
_entity.pdbx_description
1 polymer ?
#
loop_
_entity_poly.entity_id
_entity_poly.type
_entity_poly.pdbx_seq_one_letter_code
_entity_poly.pdbx_strand_id
1 'polypeptide(L)' 'NNNTKKNNNRFLISVTVPGSFGPIRFLANHDDTVLAVIRGALKRYAREGRIPAIGSNAHDFLLYRAYTGFNGT' A
#
# COMPACT_ATOMS: atom_id res chain seq x y z
N ASN A 1 36.10 -3.20 3.88
CA ASN A 1 35.37 -2.53 2.79
C ASN A 1 34.40 -3.50 2.18
N ASN A 2 33.09 -3.21 2.21
CA ASN A 2 32.04 -3.70 1.29
C ASN A 2 30.70 -3.05 1.69
N ASN A 3 30.59 -1.73 1.50
CA ASN A 3 29.28 -1.06 1.52
C ASN A 3 28.58 -1.40 0.21
N THR A 4 27.90 -2.53 0.16
CA THR A 4 26.94 -2.82 -0.90
C THR A 4 25.82 -1.80 -0.76
N LYS A 5 25.93 -0.69 -1.50
CA LYS A 5 24.83 0.26 -1.71
C LYS A 5 23.68 -0.56 -2.30
N LYS A 6 22.81 -1.08 -1.43
CA LYS A 6 21.51 -1.59 -1.83
C LYS A 6 20.90 -0.40 -2.59
N ASN A 7 20.74 -0.60 -3.88
CA ASN A 7 20.04 0.26 -4.80
C ASN A 7 18.71 0.65 -4.14
N ASN A 8 18.72 1.82 -3.48
CA ASN A 8 17.61 2.36 -2.68
C ASN A 8 16.48 2.89 -3.58
N ASN A 9 16.23 2.19 -4.69
CA ASN A 9 15.16 2.52 -5.61
C ASN A 9 13.85 2.15 -4.93
N ARG A 10 13.26 3.15 -4.28
CA ARG A 10 12.01 3.02 -3.54
C ARG A 10 10.92 3.75 -4.30
N PHE A 11 9.75 3.16 -4.33
CA PHE A 11 8.56 3.75 -4.92
C PHE A 11 7.67 4.32 -3.83
N LEU A 12 7.14 5.52 -4.07
CA LEU A 12 6.02 6.02 -3.29
C LEU A 12 4.75 5.34 -3.78
N ILE A 13 4.17 4.50 -2.95
CA ILE A 13 2.89 3.84 -3.19
C ILE A 13 1.80 4.63 -2.48
N SER A 14 0.70 4.89 -3.19
CA SER A 14 -0.50 5.53 -2.67
C SER A 14 -1.68 4.57 -2.87
N VAL A 15 -2.18 3.98 -1.79
CA VAL A 15 -3.29 3.02 -1.80
C VAL A 15 -4.55 3.71 -1.30
N THR A 16 -5.64 3.60 -2.07
CA THR A 16 -6.97 4.09 -1.65
C THR A 16 -7.89 2.90 -1.46
N VAL A 17 -8.57 2.85 -0.33
CA VAL A 17 -9.63 1.86 -0.07
C VAL A 17 -10.97 2.55 -0.28
N PRO A 18 -11.87 2.04 -1.15
CA PRO A 18 -13.19 2.62 -1.33
C PRO A 18 -13.94 2.77 -0.01
N GLY A 19 -14.57 3.93 0.21
CA GLY A 19 -15.28 4.23 1.45
C GLY A 19 -14.38 4.59 2.65
N SER A 20 -13.05 4.61 2.49
CA SER A 20 -12.10 5.01 3.53
C SER A 20 -11.70 6.48 3.44
N PHE A 21 -11.19 7.02 4.55
CA PHE A 21 -10.58 8.36 4.61
C PHE A 21 -9.25 8.46 3.87
N GLY A 22 -9.30 8.86 2.60
CA GLY A 22 -8.14 9.26 1.80
C GLY A 22 -7.13 8.13 1.52
N PRO A 23 -6.02 8.43 0.83
CA PRO A 23 -4.99 7.43 0.53
C PRO A 23 -4.07 7.13 1.73
N ILE A 24 -3.59 5.90 1.83
CA ILE A 24 -2.42 5.51 2.63
C ILE A 24 -1.19 5.64 1.74
N ARG A 25 -0.22 6.44 2.18
CA ARG A 25 1.03 6.65 1.44
C ARG A 25 2.22 6.05 2.14
N PHE A 26 3.06 5.36 1.39
CA PHE A 26 4.30 4.82 1.94
C PHE A 26 5.33 4.43 0.89
N LEU A 27 6.57 4.25 1.34
CA LEU A 27 7.66 3.78 0.50
C LEU A 27 7.71 2.25 0.49
N ALA A 28 7.71 1.68 -0.70
CA ALA A 28 8.01 0.27 -0.97
C ALA A 28 9.36 0.17 -1.69
N ASN A 29 10.10 -0.91 -1.48
CA ASN A 29 11.33 -1.16 -2.23
C ASN A 29 10.98 -1.72 -3.61
N HIS A 30 11.85 -1.49 -4.58
CA HIS A 30 11.70 -2.06 -5.91
C HIS A 30 11.58 -3.60 -5.91
N ASP A 31 12.29 -4.25 -4.98
CA ASP A 31 12.32 -5.72 -4.90
C ASP A 31 11.19 -6.31 -4.04
N ASP A 32 10.32 -5.45 -3.48
CA ASP A 32 9.18 -5.92 -2.69
C ASP A 32 8.10 -6.52 -3.61
N THR A 33 7.61 -7.71 -3.26
CA THR A 33 6.47 -8.30 -3.97
C THR A 33 5.19 -7.48 -3.74
N VAL A 34 4.25 -7.56 -4.69
CA VAL A 34 2.92 -6.93 -4.55
C VAL A 34 2.23 -7.37 -3.26
N LEU A 35 2.37 -8.63 -2.87
CA LEU A 35 1.82 -9.17 -1.62
C LEU A 35 2.43 -8.47 -0.39
N ALA A 36 3.74 -8.19 -0.39
CA ALA A 36 4.39 -7.45 0.69
C ALA A 36 3.88 -5.99 0.77
N VAL A 37 3.64 -5.36 -0.37
CA VAL A 37 3.02 -4.03 -0.46
C VAL A 37 1.61 -4.04 0.13
N ILE A 38 0.77 -5.02 -0.22
CA ILE A 38 -0.59 -5.18 0.34
C ILE A 38 -0.52 -5.38 1.85
N ARG A 39 0.32 -6.30 2.35
CA ARG A 39 0.51 -6.50 3.79
C ARG A 39 0.91 -5.21 4.51
N GLY A 40 1.81 -4.44 3.90
CA GLY A 40 2.24 -3.14 4.41
C GLY A 40 1.10 -2.12 4.43
N ALA A 41 0.23 -2.12 3.43
CA ALA A 41 -0.95 -1.27 3.39
C ALA A 41 -1.97 -1.66 4.48
N LEU A 42 -2.30 -2.94 4.62
CA LEU A 42 -3.24 -3.45 5.62
C LEU A 42 -2.77 -3.17 7.05
N LYS A 43 -1.48 -3.38 7.35
CA LYS A 43 -0.91 -3.03 8.66
C LYS A 43 -1.05 -1.53 8.97
N ARG A 44 -0.82 -0.66 7.99
CA ARG A 44 -1.00 0.79 8.17
C ARG A 44 -2.47 1.17 8.32
N TYR A 45 -3.36 0.56 7.53
CA TYR A 45 -4.79 0.75 7.60
C TYR A 45 -5.33 0.47 9.02
N ALA A 46 -4.97 -0.70 9.57
CA ALA A 46 -5.35 -1.09 10.92
C ALA A 46 -4.73 -0.17 12.00
N ARG A 47 -3.46 0.21 11.84
CA ARG A 47 -2.78 1.11 12.78
C ARG A 47 -3.38 2.52 12.80
N GLU A 48 -3.86 3.00 11.66
CA GLU A 48 -4.57 4.29 11.55
C GLU A 48 -6.03 4.21 12.05
N GLY A 49 -6.52 3.02 12.43
CA GLY A 49 -7.89 2.85 12.92
C GLY A 49 -8.95 3.20 11.88
N ARG A 50 -8.64 3.00 10.59
CA ARG A 50 -9.52 3.42 9.50
C ARG A 50 -10.78 2.58 9.43
N ILE A 51 -11.84 3.22 8.92
CA ILE A 51 -13.12 2.61 8.59
C ILE A 51 -13.36 2.67 7.08
N PRO A 52 -14.01 1.67 6.46
CA PRO A 52 -14.57 0.46 7.09
C PRO A 52 -13.49 -0.53 7.57
N ALA A 53 -13.80 -1.31 8.62
CA ALA A 53 -12.90 -2.38 9.04
C ALA A 53 -12.78 -3.43 7.92
N ILE A 54 -11.54 -3.71 7.49
CA ILE A 54 -11.22 -4.69 6.46
C ILE A 54 -10.38 -5.83 7.04
N GLY A 55 -10.41 -6.98 6.38
CA GLY A 55 -9.62 -8.16 6.77
C GLY A 55 -8.11 -7.91 6.76
N SER A 56 -7.36 -8.79 7.43
CA SER A 56 -5.91 -8.71 7.57
C SER A 56 -5.13 -9.65 6.65
N ASN A 57 -5.82 -10.59 6.00
CA ASN A 57 -5.20 -11.55 5.09
C ASN A 57 -4.96 -10.91 3.71
N ALA A 58 -3.70 -10.70 3.37
CA ALA A 58 -3.32 -10.02 2.13
C ALA A 58 -3.65 -10.78 0.85
N HIS A 59 -3.92 -12.09 0.91
CA HIS A 59 -4.33 -12.87 -0.26
C HIS A 59 -5.76 -12.59 -0.70
N ASP A 60 -6.57 -11.96 0.16
CA ASP A 60 -7.97 -11.63 -0.13
C ASP A 60 -8.10 -10.27 -0.85
N PHE A 61 -6.97 -9.62 -1.16
CA PHE A 61 -6.92 -8.29 -1.74
C PHE A 61 -6.12 -8.26 -3.05
N LEU A 62 -6.52 -7.36 -3.94
CA LEU A 62 -5.84 -7.07 -5.19
C LEU A 62 -5.52 -5.57 -5.26
N LEU A 63 -4.35 -5.21 -5.78
CA LEU A 63 -4.03 -3.83 -6.11
C LEU A 63 -4.42 -3.57 -7.57
N TYR A 64 -5.31 -2.60 -7.76
CA TYR A 64 -5.63 -2.07 -9.08
C TYR A 64 -4.82 -0.80 -9.32
N ARG A 65 -4.45 -0.56 -10.58
CA ARG A 65 -3.91 0.74 -10.97
C ARG A 65 -4.94 1.80 -10.63
N ALA A 66 -4.51 2.89 -10.01
CA ALA A 66 -5.39 4.03 -9.79
C ALA A 66 -5.85 4.54 -11.17
N TYR A 67 -7.10 4.26 -11.52
CA TYR A 67 -7.75 4.93 -12.64
C TYR A 67 -7.80 6.42 -12.29
N THR A 68 -7.47 7.27 -13.26
CA THR A 68 -7.51 8.72 -13.13
C THR A 68 -8.92 9.14 -12.68
N GLY A 69 -9.08 9.49 -11.40
CA GLY A 69 -10.31 10.00 -10.81
C GLY A 69 -11.37 8.94 -10.48
N PHE A 70 -11.24 8.29 -9.32
CA PHE A 70 -12.45 7.82 -8.62
C PHE A 70 -13.15 9.07 -8.08
N ASN A 71 -13.96 9.70 -8.93
CA ASN A 71 -14.86 10.77 -8.54
C ASN A 71 -16.04 10.08 -7.88
N GLY A 72 -16.00 9.93 -6.55
CA GLY A 72 -17.10 9.37 -5.78
C GLY A 72 -18.35 10.22 -6.00
N THR A 73 -19.23 9.77 -6.89
CA THR A 73 -20.62 10.21 -7.00
C THR A 73 -21.49 9.40 -6.07
#